data_AF-A0A2V7SAT8-F1
#
_entry.id   AF-A0A2V7SAT8-F1
#
_cell.length_a   1.000
_cell.length_b   1.000
_cell.length_c   1.000
_cell.angle_alpha   90.00
_cell.angle_beta   90.00
_cell.angle_gamma   90.00
#
_symmetry.space_group_name_H-M   'P 1'
#
loop_
_entity.id
_entity.type
_entity.pdbx_description
1 polymer ?
#
loop_
_entity_poly.entity_id
_entity_poly.type
_entity_poly.pdbx_seq_one_letter_code
_entity_poly.pdbx_strand_id
1 'polypeptide(L)' 'EPKLDTRGRTMFGLPWTIFCASEIEAMIELAAECGLVLGSRSPGDLECAEHPVRDGPLSYTFAALRFTKRGS' A
#
# COMPACT_ATOMS: atom_id res chain seq x y z
N GLU A 1 -13.89 -0.53 -3.54
CA GLU A 1 -13.47 -0.74 -4.95
C GLU A 1 -13.25 -2.24 -5.19
N PRO A 2 -13.48 -2.76 -6.40
CA PRO A 2 -13.17 -4.16 -6.70
C PRO A 2 -11.66 -4.39 -6.65
N LYS A 3 -11.22 -5.40 -5.88
CA LYS A 3 -9.82 -5.85 -5.82
C LYS A 3 -9.76 -7.37 -5.95
N LEU A 4 -8.63 -7.89 -6.42
CA LEU A 4 -8.39 -9.31 -6.49
C LEU A 4 -8.35 -9.89 -5.07
N ASP A 5 -9.09 -10.99 -4.84
CA ASP A 5 -9.04 -11.69 -3.56
C ASP A 5 -7.73 -12.49 -3.46
N THR A 6 -6.84 -12.04 -2.58
CA THR A 6 -5.56 -12.69 -2.32
C THR A 6 -5.54 -13.45 -0.99
N ARG A 7 -6.68 -13.65 -0.33
CA ARG A 7 -6.74 -14.44 0.91
C ARG A 7 -6.19 -15.85 0.67
N GLY A 8 -5.29 -16.28 1.56
CA GLY A 8 -4.63 -17.58 1.46
C GLY A 8 -3.53 -17.67 0.41
N ARG A 9 -3.22 -16.60 -0.33
CA ARG A 9 -2.08 -16.59 -1.27
C ARG A 9 -0.80 -16.20 -0.54
N THR A 10 0.26 -16.97 -0.77
CA THR A 10 1.61 -16.71 -0.27
C THR A 10 2.59 -16.61 -1.44
N MET A 11 3.44 -15.59 -1.44
CA MET A 11 4.53 -15.44 -2.41
C MET A 11 5.84 -15.23 -1.64
N PHE A 12 6.90 -15.95 -2.03
CA PHE A 12 8.18 -15.96 -1.30
C PHE A 12 8.06 -16.29 0.19
N GLY A 13 7.08 -17.12 0.58
CA GLY A 13 6.83 -17.49 1.98
C GLY A 13 6.15 -16.41 2.81
N LEU A 14 5.72 -15.29 2.21
CA LEU A 14 5.01 -14.21 2.89
C LEU A 14 3.56 -14.11 2.40
N PRO A 15 2.61 -13.75 3.28
CA PRO A 15 1.24 -13.47 2.87
C PRO A 15 1.23 -12.26 1.93
N TRP A 16 0.48 -12.39 0.84
CA TRP A 16 0.41 -11.33 -0.18
C TRP A 16 -0.99 -10.72 -0.17
N THR A 17 -1.07 -9.41 0.08
CA THR A 17 -2.34 -8.67 0.18
C THR A 17 -2.36 -7.51 -0.80
N ILE A 18 -3.44 -7.42 -1.59
CA ILE A 18 -3.73 -6.24 -2.40
C ILE A 18 -4.64 -5.29 -1.60
N PHE A 19 -4.28 -4.02 -1.60
CA PHE A 19 -5.03 -2.95 -0.96
C PHE A 19 -5.61 -2.03 -2.04
N CYS A 20 -6.84 -1.57 -1.84
CA CYS A 20 -7.37 -0.45 -2.62
C CYS A 20 -6.88 0.88 -2.05
N ALA A 21 -7.08 1.99 -2.79
CA ALA A 21 -6.55 3.29 -2.40
C ALA A 21 -7.05 3.72 -1.02
N SER A 22 -8.36 3.56 -0.77
CA SER A 22 -8.99 3.87 0.51
C SER A 22 -8.47 3.02 1.69
N GLU A 23 -8.05 1.76 1.46
CA GLU A 23 -7.44 0.94 2.50
C GLU A 23 -6.02 1.43 2.86
N ILE A 24 -5.27 1.92 1.86
CA ILE A 24 -3.95 2.52 2.09
C ILE A 24 -4.11 3.82 2.88
N GLU A 25 -5.07 4.67 2.52
CA GLU A 25 -5.39 5.91 3.24
C GLU A 25 -5.76 5.63 4.70
N ALA A 26 -6.69 4.70 4.95
CA ALA A 26 -7.10 4.32 6.30
C ALA A 26 -5.93 3.76 7.13
N MET A 27 -5.02 3.00 6.52
CA MET A 27 -3.81 2.51 7.19
C MET A 27 -2.86 3.65 7.58
N ILE A 28 -2.72 4.67 6.73
CA ILE A 28 -1.90 5.85 7.02
C ILE A 28 -2.51 6.65 8.17
N GLU A 29 -3.83 6.84 8.18
CA GLU A 29 -4.55 7.51 9.26
C GLU A 29 -4.39 6.77 10.59
N LEU A 30 -4.60 5.45 10.61
CA LEU A 30 -4.41 4.63 11.81
C LEU A 30 -2.96 4.68 12.32
N ALA A 31 -1.98 4.67 11.42
CA ALA A 31 -0.58 4.83 11.80
C ALA A 31 -0.32 6.21 12.44
N ALA A 32 -0.96 7.26 11.93
CA ALA A 32 -0.88 8.62 12.49
C ALA A 32 -1.47 8.70 13.90
N GLU A 33 -2.60 8.04 14.16
CA GLU A 33 -3.18 7.91 15.51
C GLU A 33 -2.21 7.24 16.50
N CYS A 34 -1.36 6.34 16.01
CA CYS A 34 -0.32 5.67 16.80
C CYS A 34 0.99 6.48 16.93
N GLY A 35 1.01 7.74 16.48
CA GLY A 35 2.19 8.62 16.56
C GLY A 35 3.28 8.31 15.53
N LEU A 36 2.96 7.51 14.52
CA LEU A 36 3.82 7.27 13.36
C LEU A 36 3.51 8.31 12.29
N VAL A 37 4.51 8.67 11.50
CA VAL A 37 4.34 9.53 10.32
C VAL A 37 4.96 8.84 9.13
N LEU A 38 4.39 9.06 7.95
CA LEU A 38 5.00 8.61 6.72
C LEU A 38 6.34 9.35 6.56
N GLY A 39 7.43 8.61 6.34
CA GLY A 39 8.77 9.18 6.19
C GLY A 39 8.85 10.14 5.01
N SER A 40 9.73 11.14 5.09
CA SER A 40 9.87 12.26 4.14
C SER A 40 10.42 11.93 2.74
N ARG A 41 10.34 10.69 2.28
CA ARG A 41 10.31 10.42 0.84
C ARG A 41 8.83 10.51 0.44
N SER A 42 8.50 11.56 -0.29
CA SER A 42 7.14 11.97 -0.66
C SER A 42 6.18 10.81 -0.95
N PRO A 43 4.87 10.97 -0.69
CA PRO A 43 3.84 10.06 -1.19
C PRO A 43 3.77 9.99 -2.74
N GLY A 44 4.57 10.78 -3.44
CA GLY A 44 4.73 10.77 -4.89
C GLY A 44 5.65 9.63 -5.29
N ASP A 45 5.21 8.53 -5.88
CA ASP A 45 3.98 8.38 -6.65
C ASP A 45 3.23 7.09 -6.28
N LEU A 46 2.20 7.21 -5.45
CA LEU A 46 1.05 6.30 -5.57
C LEU A 46 0.39 6.44 -6.97
N GLU A 47 0.73 7.49 -7.74
CA GLU A 47 0.58 7.54 -9.20
C GLU A 47 1.48 6.51 -9.86
N CYS A 48 1.03 5.28 -9.80
CA CYS A 48 1.74 4.17 -10.35
C CYS A 48 1.68 4.14 -11.87
N ALA A 49 2.49 4.99 -12.47
CA ALA A 49 2.51 5.22 -13.89
C ALA A 49 3.49 4.30 -14.62
N GLU A 50 4.58 3.85 -13.98
CA GLU A 50 5.67 3.25 -14.75
C GLU A 50 5.43 1.77 -15.09
N HIS A 51 4.78 0.96 -14.23
CA HIS A 51 4.59 -0.48 -14.48
C HIS A 51 3.31 -1.09 -13.85
N PRO A 52 2.10 -0.70 -14.28
CA PRO A 52 0.88 -1.30 -13.75
C PRO A 52 0.77 -2.80 -14.12
N VAL A 53 0.53 -3.65 -13.13
CA VAL A 53 0.15 -5.05 -13.33
C VAL A 53 -1.34 -5.10 -13.63
N ARG A 54 -1.72 -5.69 -14.77
CA ARG A 54 -3.14 -5.80 -15.17
C ARG A 54 -3.69 -7.19 -14.89
N ASP A 55 -4.92 -7.25 -14.39
CA ASP A 55 -5.73 -8.47 -14.29
C ASP A 55 -7.16 -8.16 -14.73
N GLY A 56 -7.51 -8.58 -15.96
CA GLY A 56 -8.77 -8.19 -16.59
C GLY A 56 -8.91 -6.66 -16.68
N PRO A 57 -10.00 -6.06 -16.14
CA PRO A 57 -10.20 -4.61 -16.14
C PRO A 57 -9.46 -3.90 -15.00
N LEU A 58 -8.80 -4.63 -14.10
CA LEU A 58 -8.17 -4.07 -12.91
C LEU A 58 -6.70 -3.78 -13.16
N SER A 59 -6.23 -2.67 -12.58
CA SER A 59 -4.84 -2.22 -12.66
C SER A 59 -4.27 -2.10 -11.26
N TYR A 60 -3.13 -2.73 -11.04
CA TYR A 60 -2.42 -2.78 -9.77
C TYR A 60 -1.03 -2.23 -9.90
N THR A 61 -0.42 -1.96 -8.76
CA THR A 61 0.92 -1.45 -8.67
C THR A 61 1.57 -1.82 -7.33
N PHE A 62 2.86 -1.60 -7.24
CA PHE A 62 3.66 -1.79 -6.06
C PHE A 62 3.93 -0.45 -5.38
N ALA A 63 3.58 -0.36 -4.11
CA ALA A 63 3.93 0.76 -3.25
C ALA A 63 4.77 0.25 -2.06
N ALA A 64 5.85 0.96 -1.76
CA ALA A 64 6.64 0.73 -0.55
C ALA A 64 6.44 1.90 0.40
N LEU A 65 5.82 1.64 1.56
CA LEU A 65 5.55 2.65 2.58
C LEU A 65 6.50 2.45 3.76
N ARG A 66 7.05 3.56 4.27
CA ARG A 66 7.87 3.55 5.48
C ARG A 66 7.31 4.56 6.47
N PHE A 67 6.99 4.07 7.66
CA PHE A 67 6.58 4.91 8.78
C PHE A 67 7.74 5.14 9.74
N THR A 68 7.84 6.33 10.30
CA THR A 68 8.81 6.71 11.33
C THR A 68 8.09 7.24 12.56
N LYS A 69 8.68 7.07 13.75
CA LYS A 69 8.11 7.61 14.99
C LYS A 69 8.48 9.09 15.11
N ARG A 70 7.52 9.96 15.44
CA ARG A 70 7.84 11.35 15.80
C ARG A 70 8.80 11.38 16.99
N GLY A 71 9.98 11.98 16.82
CA GLY A 71 10.98 12.14 17.88
C GLY A 71 12.10 11.10 17.92
N SER A 72 12.55 10.60 16.76
CA SER A 72 13.82 9.86 16.64
C SER A 72 14.91 10.78 16.11
#